data_AF-A0A972TAF7-F1
#
_entry.id   AF-A0A972TAF7-F1
#
_cell.length_a   1.000
_cell.length_b   1.000
_cell.length_c   1.000
_cell.angle_alpha   90.00
_cell.angle_beta   90.00
_cell.angle_gamma   90.00
#
_symmetry.space_group_name_H-M   'P 1'
#
loop_
_entity.id
_entity.type
_entity.pdbx_description
1 polymer ?
#
loop_
_entity_poly.entity_id
_entity_poly.type
_entity_poly.pdbx_seq_one_letter_code
_entity_poly.pdbx_strand_id
1 'polypeptide(L)'
;MALIPLQQWVCDYCGEVINSPDEGYLEWKKDDDGFFHGFKIVHHYPSSPLKDKRIRKGCYHYNDYDLSLNEIIGDQGLVMLLSFLDIGNYHAPDNPISKIRDFREYTELFKRLLLPYYEEARRYWNTAIEDNFFDSANEIWIYLPENLKTLIDNYSN
;
A
#
# COMPACT_ATOMS: atom_id res chain seq x y z
N MET A 1 8.84 15.78 3.85
CA MET A 1 7.49 16.02 4.39
C MET A 1 7.12 14.77 5.17
N ALA A 2 6.91 14.91 6.48
CA ALA A 2 6.57 13.80 7.35
C ALA A 2 5.12 13.38 7.17
N LEU A 3 4.86 12.08 7.10
CA LEU A 3 3.51 11.51 7.04
C LEU A 3 3.02 11.16 8.45
N ILE A 4 1.70 11.23 8.64
CA ILE A 4 1.07 10.64 9.83
C ILE A 4 0.88 9.13 9.58
N PRO A 5 1.53 8.23 10.37
CA PRO A 5 1.47 6.79 10.13
C PRO A 5 0.05 6.24 10.11
N LEU A 6 -0.25 5.39 9.12
CA LEU A 6 -1.54 4.72 8.92
C LEU A 6 -2.75 5.67 8.79
N GLN A 7 -2.50 6.95 8.56
CA GLN A 7 -3.53 7.97 8.31
C GLN A 7 -3.29 8.70 6.98
N GLN A 8 -2.05 8.65 6.47
CA GLN A 8 -1.64 9.30 5.22
C GLN A 8 -0.83 8.35 4.36
N TRP A 9 -0.99 8.48 3.05
CA TRP A 9 -0.27 7.70 2.05
C TRP A 9 0.19 8.56 0.88
N VAL A 10 1.13 8.06 0.09
CA VAL A 10 1.53 8.70 -1.16
C VAL A 10 0.73 8.09 -2.30
N CYS A 11 0.08 8.95 -3.10
CA CYS A 11 -0.62 8.52 -4.29
C CYS A 11 0.36 7.97 -5.33
N ASP A 12 0.18 6.72 -5.74
CA ASP A 12 1.02 6.04 -6.73
C ASP A 12 0.92 6.67 -8.13
N TYR A 13 -0.10 7.50 -8.38
CA TYR A 13 -0.29 8.18 -9.65
C TYR A 13 0.40 9.55 -9.71
N CYS A 14 0.08 10.45 -8.78
CA CYS A 14 0.56 11.83 -8.83
C CYS A 14 1.76 12.11 -7.92
N GLY A 15 2.08 11.21 -6.99
CA GLY A 15 3.15 11.38 -6.02
C GLY A 15 2.81 12.32 -4.86
N GLU A 16 1.64 12.95 -4.86
CA GLU A 16 1.17 13.82 -3.78
C GLU A 16 0.57 13.01 -2.62
N VAL A 17 0.55 13.62 -1.44
CA VAL A 17 0.01 13.01 -0.22
C VAL A 17 -1.52 12.90 -0.29
N ILE A 18 -2.04 11.76 0.14
CA ILE A 18 -3.44 11.52 0.51
C ILE A 18 -3.55 11.87 2.00
N ASN A 19 -4.30 12.92 2.35
CA ASN A 19 -4.22 13.51 3.70
C ASN A 19 -5.03 12.75 4.75
N SER A 20 -6.00 11.95 4.31
CA SER A 20 -6.81 11.09 5.16
C SER A 20 -7.30 9.87 4.38
N PRO A 21 -7.72 8.78 5.05
CA PRO A 21 -8.24 7.60 4.38
C PRO A 21 -9.48 7.89 3.49
N ASP A 22 -10.31 8.87 3.84
CA ASP A 22 -11.48 9.28 3.03
C ASP A 22 -11.10 9.84 1.65
N GLU A 23 -9.88 10.35 1.52
CA GLU A 23 -9.34 10.90 0.28
C GLU A 23 -8.67 9.85 -0.60
N GLY A 24 -8.54 8.60 -0.13
CA GLY A 24 -7.73 7.57 -0.77
C GLY A 24 -8.50 6.31 -1.08
N TYR A 25 -8.14 5.67 -2.20
CA TYR A 25 -8.65 4.38 -2.64
C TYR A 25 -7.47 3.42 -2.90
N LEU A 26 -7.70 2.13 -2.66
CA LEU A 26 -6.91 1.06 -3.24
C LEU A 26 -7.61 0.60 -4.52
N GLU A 27 -6.91 0.54 -5.64
CA GLU A 27 -7.38 -0.06 -6.88
C GLU A 27 -6.50 -1.25 -7.28
N TRP A 28 -7.09 -2.22 -7.98
CA TRP A 28 -6.38 -3.40 -8.50
C TRP A 28 -7.10 -3.98 -9.72
N LYS A 29 -6.45 -4.93 -10.38
CA LYS A 29 -7.00 -5.65 -11.53
C LYS A 29 -7.12 -7.14 -11.26
N LYS A 30 -7.78 -7.82 -12.19
CA LYS A 30 -7.80 -9.27 -12.29
C LYS A 30 -7.40 -9.67 -13.71
N ASP A 31 -6.44 -10.58 -13.85
CA ASP A 31 -6.04 -11.12 -15.15
C ASP A 31 -7.03 -12.18 -15.67
N ASP A 32 -6.81 -12.64 -16.91
CA ASP A 32 -7.66 -13.64 -17.56
C ASP A 32 -7.61 -15.01 -16.86
N ASP A 33 -6.51 -15.31 -16.14
CA ASP A 33 -6.34 -16.51 -15.31
C ASP A 33 -7.08 -16.39 -13.95
N GLY A 34 -7.59 -15.19 -13.65
CA GLY A 34 -8.37 -14.88 -12.47
C GLY A 34 -7.56 -14.46 -11.24
N PHE A 35 -6.28 -14.13 -11.41
CA PHE A 35 -5.41 -13.61 -10.36
C PHE A 35 -5.48 -12.08 -10.28
N PHE A 36 -5.52 -11.56 -9.06
CA PHE A 36 -5.43 -10.17 -8.71
C PHE A 36 -3.99 -9.67 -8.71
N HIS A 37 -3.80 -8.46 -9.22
CA HIS A 37 -2.51 -7.81 -9.36
C HIS A 37 -2.65 -6.31 -9.63
N GLY A 38 -1.52 -5.61 -9.67
CA GLY A 38 -1.49 -4.19 -10.02
C GLY A 38 -2.08 -3.34 -8.90
N PHE A 39 -1.77 -3.62 -7.64
CA PHE A 39 -2.32 -2.87 -6.52
C PHE A 39 -1.76 -1.45 -6.49
N LYS A 40 -2.64 -0.44 -6.41
CA LYS A 40 -2.26 0.98 -6.37
C LYS A 40 -3.07 1.74 -5.32
N ILE A 41 -2.39 2.56 -4.52
CA ILE A 41 -3.02 3.51 -3.61
C ILE A 41 -3.11 4.85 -4.33
N VAL A 42 -4.31 5.39 -4.54
CA VAL A 42 -4.55 6.61 -5.32
C VAL A 42 -5.54 7.54 -4.63
N HIS A 43 -5.55 8.83 -5.02
CA HIS A 43 -6.60 9.74 -4.55
C HIS A 43 -7.97 9.31 -5.11
N HIS A 44 -8.98 9.29 -4.24
CA HIS A 44 -10.39 9.29 -4.62
C HIS A 44 -10.68 10.49 -5.55
N TYR A 45 -11.57 10.31 -6.52
CA TYR A 45 -11.86 11.34 -7.55
C TYR A 45 -12.13 12.74 -6.98
N PRO A 46 -13.00 12.94 -5.95
CA PRO A 46 -13.28 14.28 -5.42
C PRO A 46 -12.06 14.98 -4.81
N SER A 47 -11.10 14.18 -4.31
CA SER A 47 -9.87 14.65 -3.66
C SER A 47 -8.67 14.62 -4.61
N SER A 48 -8.84 14.14 -5.84
CA SER A 48 -7.77 14.06 -6.81
C SER A 48 -7.31 15.47 -7.23
N PRO A 49 -6.00 15.75 -7.18
CA PRO A 49 -5.41 16.96 -7.77
C PRO A 49 -5.63 17.09 -9.29
N LEU A 50 -6.14 16.04 -9.94
CA LEU A 50 -6.35 15.97 -11.38
C LEU A 50 -7.83 15.97 -11.78
N LYS A 51 -8.77 16.10 -10.83
CA LYS A 51 -10.23 15.97 -11.07
C LYS A 51 -10.80 16.91 -12.13
N ASP A 52 -10.25 18.12 -12.23
CA ASP A 52 -10.71 19.16 -13.17
C ASP A 52 -9.97 19.13 -14.51
N LYS A 53 -9.00 18.21 -14.68
CA LYS A 53 -8.29 18.06 -15.95
C LYS A 53 -9.19 17.26 -16.90
N ARG A 54 -9.83 17.97 -17.85
CA ARG A 54 -10.83 17.49 -18.84
C ARG A 54 -10.53 16.17 -19.57
N ILE A 55 -9.29 15.68 -19.51
CA ILE A 55 -8.82 14.49 -20.23
C ILE A 55 -8.80 13.25 -19.32
N ARG A 56 -8.98 13.38 -17.99
CA ARG A 56 -8.74 12.27 -17.03
C ARG A 56 -9.80 12.17 -15.93
N LYS A 57 -10.09 10.94 -15.51
CA LYS A 57 -10.93 10.62 -14.35
C LYS A 57 -10.13 10.71 -13.03
N GLY A 58 -9.41 11.81 -12.79
CA GLY A 58 -8.60 11.96 -11.58
C GLY A 58 -7.33 11.08 -11.56
N CYS A 59 -6.99 10.52 -10.38
CA CYS A 59 -5.75 9.75 -10.12
C CYS A 59 -5.89 8.24 -10.35
N TYR A 60 -7.07 7.73 -10.74
CA TYR A 60 -7.26 6.30 -11.02
C TYR A 60 -6.45 5.83 -12.22
N HIS A 61 -5.80 4.67 -12.09
CA HIS A 61 -5.21 3.96 -13.22
C HIS A 61 -6.21 3.03 -13.89
N TYR A 62 -7.14 2.45 -13.12
CA TYR A 62 -7.99 1.33 -13.54
C TYR A 62 -9.48 1.66 -13.41
N ASN A 63 -10.34 0.79 -13.95
CA ASN A 63 -11.79 0.88 -13.75
C ASN A 63 -12.36 -0.50 -13.35
N ASP A 64 -11.52 -1.38 -12.79
CA ASP A 64 -11.85 -2.79 -12.60
C ASP A 64 -12.36 -3.03 -11.17
N TYR A 65 -11.48 -2.86 -10.18
CA TYR A 65 -11.81 -3.03 -8.77
C TYR A 65 -11.17 -1.91 -7.95
N ASP A 66 -11.93 -1.40 -6.99
CA ASP A 66 -11.48 -0.40 -6.06
C ASP A 66 -12.19 -0.52 -4.70
N LEU A 67 -11.56 0.03 -3.67
CA LEU A 67 -12.12 0.13 -2.32
C LEU A 67 -11.57 1.38 -1.61
N SER A 68 -12.37 2.03 -0.77
CA SER A 68 -11.90 3.16 0.02
C SER A 68 -10.82 2.71 1.01
N LEU A 69 -9.82 3.57 1.27
CA LEU A 69 -8.82 3.26 2.29
C LEU A 69 -9.44 3.08 3.68
N ASN A 70 -10.54 3.77 4.00
CA ASN A 70 -11.26 3.59 5.26
C ASN A 70 -11.78 2.15 5.47
N GLU A 71 -12.03 1.42 4.40
CA GLU A 71 -12.54 0.05 4.45
C GLU A 71 -11.42 -1.00 4.43
N ILE A 72 -10.18 -0.59 4.10
CA ILE A 72 -9.03 -1.49 3.96
C ILE A 72 -7.91 -1.26 4.98
N ILE A 73 -8.16 -0.46 6.01
CA ILE A 73 -7.28 -0.27 7.17
C ILE A 73 -7.92 -0.80 8.46
N GLY A 74 -7.13 -0.88 9.54
CA GLY A 74 -7.58 -1.40 10.84
C GLY A 74 -8.00 -2.87 10.78
N ASP A 75 -8.87 -3.27 11.71
CA ASP A 75 -9.29 -4.67 11.84
C ASP A 75 -10.07 -5.17 10.60
N GLN A 76 -10.95 -4.34 10.05
CA GLN A 76 -11.69 -4.67 8.83
C GLN A 76 -10.76 -4.82 7.64
N GLY A 77 -9.79 -3.92 7.50
CA GLY A 77 -8.76 -4.00 6.48
C GLY A 77 -7.90 -5.24 6.59
N LEU A 78 -7.49 -5.61 7.80
CA LEU A 78 -6.75 -6.85 8.04
C LEU A 78 -7.53 -8.07 7.56
N VAL A 79 -8.81 -8.18 7.91
CA VAL A 79 -9.67 -9.30 7.45
C VAL A 79 -9.79 -9.30 5.92
N MET A 80 -10.04 -8.14 5.32
CA MET A 80 -10.16 -8.01 3.86
C MET A 80 -8.86 -8.42 3.15
N LEU A 81 -7.71 -7.92 3.61
CA LEU A 81 -6.40 -8.22 3.05
C LEU A 81 -6.02 -9.71 3.24
N LEU A 82 -6.36 -10.33 4.37
CA LEU A 82 -6.13 -11.76 4.54
C LEU A 82 -6.99 -12.60 3.57
N SER A 83 -8.20 -12.15 3.24
CA SER A 83 -9.12 -12.88 2.36
C SER A 83 -8.61 -13.10 0.92
N PHE A 84 -7.70 -12.25 0.43
CA PHE A 84 -7.05 -12.47 -0.87
C PHE A 84 -6.08 -13.66 -0.86
N LEU A 85 -5.48 -13.96 0.30
CA LEU A 85 -4.58 -15.09 0.48
C LEU A 85 -5.38 -16.36 0.75
N ASP A 86 -6.31 -16.27 1.69
CA ASP A 86 -7.17 -17.37 2.10
C ASP A 86 -8.42 -16.81 2.80
N ILE A 87 -9.61 -17.20 2.32
CA ILE A 87 -10.88 -16.85 2.95
C ILE A 87 -11.17 -17.68 4.22
N GLY A 88 -10.34 -18.68 4.48
CA GLY A 88 -10.31 -19.47 5.71
C GLY A 88 -11.07 -20.79 5.63
N ASN A 89 -10.67 -21.71 6.51
CA ASN A 89 -11.15 -23.10 6.56
C ASN A 89 -12.67 -23.23 6.78
N TYR A 90 -13.33 -22.24 7.37
CA TYR A 90 -14.79 -22.27 7.58
C TYR A 90 -15.59 -21.91 6.33
N HIS A 91 -14.95 -21.25 5.35
CA HIS A 91 -15.57 -20.88 4.08
C HIS A 91 -15.14 -21.78 2.91
N ALA A 92 -13.86 -22.17 2.86
CA ALA A 92 -13.32 -23.07 1.82
C ALA A 92 -12.33 -24.10 2.42
N PRO A 93 -12.83 -25.10 3.17
CA PRO A 93 -11.97 -26.08 3.84
C PRO A 93 -11.08 -26.90 2.89
N ASP A 94 -11.54 -27.12 1.65
CA ASP A 94 -10.89 -28.02 0.70
C ASP A 94 -10.09 -27.29 -0.39
N ASN A 95 -10.06 -25.95 -0.39
CA ASN A 95 -9.43 -25.21 -1.49
C ASN A 95 -8.97 -23.80 -1.08
N PRO A 96 -7.81 -23.67 -0.40
CA PRO A 96 -7.20 -22.37 -0.17
C PRO A 96 -6.63 -21.86 -1.51
N ILE A 97 -7.39 -21.00 -2.20
CA ILE A 97 -6.92 -20.37 -3.44
C ILE A 97 -6.51 -18.93 -3.13
N SER A 98 -5.21 -18.72 -2.94
CA SER A 98 -4.65 -17.37 -3.12
C SER A 98 -4.83 -16.97 -4.57
N LYS A 99 -5.48 -15.83 -4.78
CA LYS A 99 -5.67 -15.25 -6.11
C LYS A 99 -4.70 -14.11 -6.33
N ILE A 100 -3.50 -14.17 -5.79
CA ILE A 100 -2.49 -13.11 -5.96
C ILE A 100 -1.48 -13.52 -7.03
N ARG A 101 -1.29 -12.68 -8.04
CA ARG A 101 -0.31 -12.94 -9.12
C ARG A 101 1.12 -12.74 -8.65
N ASP A 102 1.39 -11.64 -7.95
CA ASP A 102 2.71 -11.27 -7.43
C ASP A 102 2.65 -11.07 -5.92
N PHE A 103 3.22 -12.02 -5.18
CA PHE A 103 3.29 -11.97 -3.73
C PHE A 103 4.19 -10.85 -3.19
N ARG A 104 5.19 -10.38 -3.94
CA ARG A 104 6.04 -9.26 -3.52
C ARG A 104 5.27 -7.94 -3.61
N GLU A 105 4.53 -7.73 -4.69
CA GLU A 105 3.61 -6.59 -4.81
C GLU A 105 2.59 -6.60 -3.66
N TYR A 106 2.03 -7.76 -3.37
CA TYR A 106 1.00 -7.89 -2.34
C TYR A 106 1.52 -7.68 -0.91
N THR A 107 2.69 -8.24 -0.59
CA THR A 107 3.32 -8.02 0.71
C THR A 107 3.78 -6.57 0.88
N GLU A 108 4.14 -5.88 -0.21
CA GLU A 108 4.39 -4.44 -0.21
C GLU A 108 3.13 -3.66 0.18
N LEU A 109 1.99 -3.97 -0.44
CA LEU A 109 0.70 -3.38 -0.09
C LEU A 109 0.36 -3.57 1.40
N PHE A 110 0.54 -4.79 1.93
CA PHE A 110 0.34 -5.09 3.36
C PHE A 110 1.14 -4.16 4.25
N LYS A 111 2.44 -4.02 3.98
CA LYS A 111 3.33 -3.17 4.77
C LYS A 111 2.90 -1.71 4.66
N ARG A 112 2.55 -1.22 3.46
CA ARG A 112 2.07 0.16 3.26
C ARG A 112 0.78 0.47 4.04
N LEU A 113 -0.14 -0.48 4.14
CA LEU A 113 -1.45 -0.27 4.78
C LEU A 113 -1.46 -0.54 6.29
N LEU A 114 -0.60 -1.43 6.79
CA LEU A 114 -0.71 -1.96 8.15
C LEU A 114 0.54 -1.73 9.01
N LEU A 115 1.70 -1.44 8.44
CA LEU A 115 2.95 -1.28 9.19
C LEU A 115 3.23 0.22 9.40
N PRO A 116 3.17 0.72 10.66
CA PRO A 116 3.46 2.13 10.94
C PRO A 116 4.82 2.56 10.38
N TYR A 117 4.90 3.81 9.93
CA TYR A 117 6.09 4.46 9.34
C TYR A 117 6.55 3.91 7.98
N TYR A 118 6.04 2.76 7.54
CA TYR A 118 6.52 2.10 6.33
C TYR A 118 6.38 2.94 5.06
N GLU A 119 5.21 3.54 4.84
CA GLU A 119 4.89 4.30 3.63
C GLU A 119 5.81 5.52 3.43
N GLU A 120 6.25 6.13 4.54
CA GLU A 120 7.23 7.21 4.50
C GLU A 120 8.64 6.65 4.34
N ALA A 121 9.04 5.72 5.21
CA ALA A 121 10.35 5.10 5.27
C ALA A 121 10.79 4.52 3.91
N ARG A 122 9.88 3.87 3.18
CA ARG A 122 10.18 3.22 1.90
C ARG A 122 10.68 4.16 0.82
N ARG A 123 10.42 5.47 0.95
CA ARG A 123 10.86 6.50 0.00
C ARG A 123 12.36 6.77 0.10
N TYR A 124 12.97 6.43 1.23
CA TYR A 124 14.39 6.62 1.52
C TYR A 124 15.23 5.38 1.27
N TRP A 125 14.62 4.26 0.89
CA TRP A 125 15.32 2.97 0.79
C TRP A 125 16.50 2.98 -0.17
N ASN A 126 16.33 3.57 -1.36
CA ASN A 126 17.39 3.59 -2.36
C ASN A 126 18.63 4.32 -1.82
N THR A 127 18.44 5.51 -1.24
CA THR A 127 19.52 6.29 -0.62
C THR A 127 20.14 5.54 0.56
N ALA A 128 19.34 4.91 1.41
CA ALA A 128 19.85 4.15 2.54
C ALA A 128 20.61 2.87 2.14
N ILE A 129 20.24 2.24 1.02
CA ILE A 129 21.01 1.14 0.43
C ILE A 129 22.36 1.65 -0.09
N GLU A 130 22.38 2.80 -0.78
CA GLU A 130 23.62 3.41 -1.28
C GLU A 130 24.58 3.79 -0.14
N ASP A 131 24.04 4.22 0.99
CA ASP A 131 24.79 4.58 2.19
C ASP A 131 25.14 3.38 3.10
N ASN A 132 24.84 2.14 2.67
CA ASN A 132 25.11 0.89 3.41
C ASN A 132 24.42 0.81 4.78
N PHE A 133 23.29 1.52 4.95
CA PHE A 133 22.56 1.58 6.21
C PHE A 133 22.04 0.22 6.69
N PHE A 134 21.82 -0.72 5.77
CA PHE A 134 21.27 -2.04 6.06
C PHE A 134 22.31 -3.18 6.12
N ASP A 135 23.61 -2.89 6.00
CA ASP A 135 24.65 -3.93 5.83
C ASP A 135 24.74 -4.95 6.97
N SER A 136 24.36 -4.55 8.19
CA SER A 136 24.31 -5.43 9.37
C SER A 136 22.90 -5.85 9.77
N ALA A 137 21.88 -5.42 9.01
CA ALA A 137 20.50 -5.74 9.29
C ALA A 137 20.14 -7.16 8.84
N ASN A 138 19.30 -7.83 9.62
CA ASN A 138 18.63 -9.06 9.16
C ASN A 138 17.33 -8.71 8.43
N GLU A 139 16.65 -9.74 7.89
CA GLU A 139 15.44 -9.62 7.09
C GLU A 139 14.24 -9.04 7.84
N ILE A 140 14.25 -9.05 9.18
CA ILE A 140 13.17 -8.51 10.02
C ILE A 140 13.47 -7.08 10.42
N TRP A 141 14.72 -6.78 10.76
CA TRP A 141 15.16 -5.52 11.34
C TRP A 141 14.76 -4.33 10.47
N ILE A 142 14.88 -4.45 9.15
CA ILE A 142 14.56 -3.38 8.19
C ILE A 142 13.07 -3.00 8.14
N TYR A 143 12.19 -3.77 8.80
CA TYR A 143 10.75 -3.56 8.83
C TYR A 143 10.20 -3.28 10.23
N LEU A 144 11.02 -3.26 11.28
CA LEU A 144 10.54 -2.94 12.63
C LEU A 144 10.20 -1.45 12.73
N PRO A 145 9.05 -1.05 13.34
CA PRO A 145 8.61 0.34 13.40
C PRO A 145 9.66 1.32 13.96
N GLU A 146 10.40 0.93 14.99
CA GLU A 146 11.49 1.72 15.58
C GLU A 146 12.64 1.97 14.59
N ASN A 147 12.94 1.01 13.73
CA ASN A 147 14.00 1.10 12.74
C ASN A 147 13.54 1.87 11.49
N LEU A 148 12.28 1.70 11.10
CA LEU A 148 11.64 2.53 10.06
C LEU A 148 11.62 4.00 10.47
N LYS A 149 11.32 4.30 11.74
CA LYS A 149 11.42 5.65 12.28
C LYS A 149 12.86 6.17 12.27
N THR A 150 13.83 5.36 12.69
CA THR A 150 15.26 5.71 12.62
C THR A 150 15.70 6.02 11.19
N LEU A 151 15.22 5.25 10.21
CA LEU A 151 15.46 5.50 8.79
C LEU A 151 14.89 6.88 8.38
N ILE A 152 13.65 7.19 8.74
CA ILE A 152 13.06 8.51 8.44
C ILE A 152 13.87 9.65 9.08
N ASP A 153 14.25 9.51 10.34
CA ASP A 153 15.01 10.54 11.08
C ASP A 153 16.38 10.84 10.41
N ASN A 154 17.01 9.82 9.83
CA ASN A 154 18.31 9.95 9.15
C ASN A 154 18.22 10.57 7.75
N TYR A 155 17.15 10.30 6.99
CA TYR A 155 17.09 10.63 5.55
C TYR A 155 16.03 11.67 5.16
N SER A 156 15.21 12.15 6.10
CA SER A 156 14.17 13.15 5.82
C SER A 156 14.66 14.61 5.81
N ASN A 157 15.96 14.85 6.11
CA ASN A 157 16.60 16.17 6.21
C ASN A 157 17.18 16.67 4.88
#